data_AF-A0A353NIL4-F1
#
_entry.id   AF-A0A353NIL4-F1
#
_cell.length_a   1.000
_cell.length_b   1.000
_cell.length_c   1.000
_cell.angle_alpha   90.00
_cell.angle_beta   90.00
_cell.angle_gamma   90.00
#
_symmetry.space_group_name_H-M   'P 1'
#
loop_
_entity.id
_entity.type
_entity.pdbx_description
1 polymer ?
#
loop_
_entity_poly.entity_id
_entity_poly.type
_entity_poly.pdbx_seq_one_letter_code
_entity_poly.pdbx_strand_id
1 'polypeptide(L)'
;GLLPAAALGLYVIFSCSSVGNPAPLAYMPLLNPLELSALLAIGTLFLWIMNIRRRRDILWILPKNLIFAAPGILLFLLLNSAVARSVHFFAGIPYTPETLYRSVVFQAALAAMWGVGALTITVWATRRGSRLVWFIGAALLAMVVVKLFLVDLSSTGTIARIVSFLVVGVLMLIIGYFSPLPPKRKEDVV
;
A
#
# COMPACT_ATOMS: atom_id res chain seq x y z
N GLY A 1 -8.69 21.91 -12.94
CA GLY A 1 -7.39 22.11 -13.59
C GLY A 1 -6.35 21.18 -12.99
N LEU A 2 -5.22 20.99 -13.69
CA LEU A 2 -4.14 20.06 -13.29
C LEU A 2 -3.34 20.56 -12.07
N LEU A 3 -3.22 21.88 -11.92
CA LEU A 3 -2.48 22.56 -10.86
C LEU A 3 -2.92 22.18 -9.42
N PRO A 4 -4.22 22.21 -9.06
CA PRO A 4 -4.65 21.78 -7.73
C PRO A 4 -4.42 20.28 -7.48
N ALA A 5 -4.48 19.43 -8.52
CA ALA A 5 -4.17 18.01 -8.36
C ALA A 5 -2.68 17.77 -8.09
N ALA A 6 -1.80 18.48 -8.80
CA ALA A 6 -0.36 18.44 -8.55
C ALA A 6 -0.01 18.99 -7.15
N ALA A 7 -0.65 20.08 -6.72
CA ALA A 7 -0.47 20.65 -5.38
C ALA A 7 -0.90 19.68 -4.28
N LEU A 8 -2.02 18.96 -4.45
CA LEU A 8 -2.46 17.92 -3.51
C LEU A 8 -1.48 16.73 -3.48
N GLY A 9 -0.96 16.30 -4.63
CA GLY A 9 0.06 15.25 -4.68
C GLY A 9 1.34 15.65 -3.95
N LEU A 10 1.83 16.87 -4.20
CA LEU A 10 2.99 17.44 -3.49
C LEU A 10 2.74 17.58 -2.00
N TYR A 11 1.54 17.99 -1.58
CA TYR A 11 1.16 18.05 -0.17
C TYR A 11 1.20 16.68 0.50
N VAL A 12 0.72 15.62 -0.16
CA VAL A 12 0.78 14.25 0.38
C VAL A 12 2.23 13.79 0.51
N ILE A 13 3.08 14.05 -0.49
CA ILE A 13 4.51 13.71 -0.44
C ILE A 13 5.21 14.44 0.71
N PHE A 14 4.96 15.75 0.86
CA PHE A 14 5.52 16.54 1.95
C PHE A 14 5.01 16.08 3.33
N SER A 15 3.74 15.67 3.38
CA SER A 15 3.13 15.09 4.59
C SER A 15 3.81 13.78 4.98
N CYS A 16 4.26 12.94 4.04
CA CYS A 16 5.01 11.72 4.34
C CYS A 16 6.38 11.97 5.01
N SER A 17 7.05 13.07 4.65
CA SER A 17 8.35 13.47 5.22
C SER A 17 8.23 14.22 6.55
N SER A 18 7.04 14.70 6.89
CA SER A 18 6.81 15.49 8.10
C SER A 18 6.57 14.59 9.31
N VAL A 19 7.17 14.93 10.45
CA VAL A 19 7.01 14.18 11.73
C VAL A 19 5.56 14.19 12.22
N GLY A 20 4.75 15.14 11.75
CA GLY A 20 3.32 15.22 12.09
C GLY A 20 3.12 15.55 13.56
N ASN A 21 3.67 16.69 14.00
CA ASN A 21 3.53 17.17 15.37
C ASN A 21 2.05 17.48 15.67
N PRO A 22 1.36 16.76 16.57
CA PRO A 22 -0.11 16.81 16.68
C PRO A 22 -0.62 17.69 17.82
N ALA A 23 0.19 18.60 18.36
CA ALA A 23 -0.30 19.51 19.39
C ALA A 23 -1.52 20.31 18.87
N PRO A 24 -2.69 20.30 19.56
CA PRO A 24 -2.94 19.87 20.95
C PRO A 24 -3.75 18.57 21.15
N LEU A 25 -3.98 17.73 20.12
CA LEU A 25 -4.78 16.50 20.28
C LEU A 25 -3.94 15.29 20.73
N ALA A 26 -4.58 14.38 21.47
CA ALA A 26 -4.00 13.13 21.93
C ALA A 26 -3.43 12.31 20.76
N TYR A 27 -2.14 11.97 20.85
CA TYR A 27 -1.38 11.26 19.82
C TYR A 27 -1.91 9.83 19.66
N MET A 28 -2.80 9.61 18.70
CA MET A 28 -3.05 8.28 18.15
C MET A 28 -2.31 8.19 16.81
N PRO A 29 -1.24 7.38 16.68
CA PRO A 29 -0.42 7.34 15.47
C PRO A 29 -1.21 6.99 14.19
N LEU A 30 -2.30 6.21 14.33
CA LEU A 30 -3.24 5.84 13.26
C LEU A 30 -4.34 6.89 12.98
N LEU A 31 -4.49 7.89 13.86
CA LEU A 31 -5.49 8.96 13.79
C LEU A 31 -4.83 10.34 13.95
N ASN A 32 -3.64 10.52 13.38
CA ASN A 32 -3.03 11.84 13.33
C ASN A 32 -3.87 12.74 12.40
N PRO A 33 -4.18 13.99 12.78
CA PRO A 33 -4.85 14.96 11.90
C PRO A 33 -4.23 15.07 10.50
N LEU A 34 -2.91 14.85 10.40
CA LEU A 34 -2.16 14.82 9.13
C LEU A 34 -2.55 13.64 8.23
N GLU A 35 -2.88 12.48 8.80
CA GLU A 35 -3.29 11.31 8.01
C GLU A 35 -4.73 11.44 7.55
N LEU A 36 -5.60 12.06 8.37
CA LEU A 36 -6.96 12.40 7.98
C LEU A 36 -6.98 13.43 6.84
N SER A 37 -6.17 14.49 6.92
CA SER A 37 -6.09 15.51 5.86
C SER A 37 -5.52 14.94 4.57
N ALA A 38 -4.54 14.03 4.65
CA ALA A 38 -3.96 13.38 3.48
C ALA A 38 -4.90 12.32 2.87
N LEU A 39 -5.67 11.57 3.67
CA LEU A 39 -6.74 10.71 3.18
C LEU A 39 -7.83 11.51 2.46
N LEU A 40 -8.23 12.66 3.01
CA LEU A 40 -9.17 13.57 2.35
C LEU A 40 -8.60 14.14 1.05
N ALA A 41 -7.29 14.46 1.00
CA ALA A 41 -6.62 14.90 -0.22
C ALA A 41 -6.61 13.79 -1.29
N ILE A 42 -6.30 12.54 -0.92
CA ILE A 42 -6.35 11.38 -1.82
C ILE A 42 -7.78 11.13 -2.30
N GLY A 43 -8.78 11.22 -1.41
CA GLY A 43 -10.19 11.09 -1.75
C GLY A 43 -10.65 12.16 -2.74
N THR A 44 -10.22 13.41 -2.52
CA THR A 44 -10.51 14.54 -3.42
C THR A 44 -9.86 14.34 -4.79
N LEU A 45 -8.60 13.89 -4.83
CA LEU A 45 -7.91 13.51 -6.07
C LEU A 45 -8.63 12.38 -6.80
N PHE A 46 -9.10 11.36 -6.08
CA PHE A 46 -9.83 10.25 -6.66
C PHE A 46 -11.16 10.69 -7.29
N LEU A 47 -11.94 11.51 -6.58
CA LEU A 47 -13.18 12.10 -7.10
C LEU A 47 -12.92 13.00 -8.32
N TRP A 48 -11.84 13.78 -8.29
CA TRP A 48 -11.41 14.61 -9.41
C TRP A 48 -11.04 13.77 -10.64
N ILE A 49 -10.30 12.68 -10.46
CA ILE A 49 -9.95 11.73 -11.52
C ILE A 49 -11.21 11.08 -12.11
N MET A 50 -12.18 10.69 -11.26
CA MET A 50 -13.47 10.15 -11.73
C MET A 50 -14.27 11.17 -12.52
N ASN A 51 -14.29 12.43 -12.10
CA ASN A 51 -14.98 13.51 -12.81
C ASN A 51 -14.32 13.81 -14.17
N ILE A 52 -12.98 13.80 -14.24
CA ILE A 52 -12.23 13.97 -15.51
C ILE A 52 -12.46 12.81 -16.46
N ARG A 53 -12.52 11.57 -15.96
CA ARG A 53 -12.85 10.40 -16.77
C ARG A 53 -14.20 10.57 -17.48
N ARG A 54 -15.16 11.25 -16.84
CA ARG A 54 -16.48 11.55 -17.40
C ARG A 54 -16.43 12.66 -18.47
N ARG A 55 -15.56 13.65 -18.29
CA ARG A 55 -15.47 14.83 -19.17
C ARG A 55 -14.47 14.68 -20.33
N ARG A 56 -13.59 13.67 -20.35
CA ARG A 56 -12.55 13.39 -21.39
C ARG A 56 -11.52 14.51 -21.67
N ASP A 57 -11.73 15.74 -21.20
CA ASP A 57 -11.01 16.94 -21.63
C ASP A 57 -9.52 17.03 -21.24
N ILE A 58 -9.06 16.33 -20.19
CA ILE A 58 -7.73 16.56 -19.58
C ILE A 58 -6.75 15.38 -19.80
N LEU A 59 -7.19 14.28 -20.42
CA LEU A 59 -6.39 13.05 -20.56
C LEU A 59 -5.29 13.13 -21.65
N TRP A 60 -5.07 14.29 -22.28
CA TRP A 60 -4.08 14.46 -23.35
C TRP A 60 -2.65 14.69 -22.84
N ILE A 61 -2.48 15.22 -21.63
CA ILE A 61 -1.16 15.68 -21.15
C ILE A 61 -0.39 14.57 -20.40
N LEU A 62 -1.10 13.61 -19.80
CA LEU A 62 -0.49 12.56 -18.99
C LEU A 62 -1.00 11.17 -19.41
N PRO A 63 -0.16 10.13 -19.35
CA PRO A 63 -0.59 8.77 -19.65
C PRO A 63 -1.69 8.36 -18.67
N LYS A 64 -2.83 7.91 -19.22
CA LYS A 64 -4.03 7.55 -18.44
C LYS A 64 -3.69 6.61 -17.27
N ASN A 65 -2.79 5.66 -17.49
CA ASN A 65 -2.36 4.67 -16.51
C ASN A 65 -1.75 5.32 -15.25
N LEU A 66 -0.94 6.37 -15.42
CA LEU A 66 -0.29 7.06 -14.32
C LEU A 66 -1.30 7.87 -13.50
N ILE A 67 -2.27 8.52 -14.16
CA ILE A 67 -3.33 9.28 -13.49
C ILE A 67 -4.17 8.37 -12.57
N PHE A 68 -4.55 7.19 -13.06
CA PHE A 68 -5.34 6.24 -12.26
C PHE A 68 -4.49 5.51 -11.20
N ALA A 69 -3.18 5.36 -11.41
CA ALA A 69 -2.27 4.75 -10.43
C ALA A 69 -1.86 5.73 -9.31
N ALA A 70 -1.82 7.04 -9.58
CA ALA A 70 -1.38 8.07 -8.65
C ALA A 70 -2.03 8.01 -7.26
N PRO A 71 -3.37 7.97 -7.10
CA PRO A 71 -3.97 7.90 -5.76
C PRO A 71 -3.60 6.61 -5.01
N GLY A 72 -3.40 5.49 -5.72
CA GLY A 72 -2.94 4.24 -5.12
C GLY A 72 -1.49 4.32 -4.62
N ILE A 73 -0.61 4.96 -5.41
CA ILE A 73 0.79 5.20 -5.02
C ILE A 73 0.85 6.12 -3.80
N LEU A 74 0.08 7.22 -3.82
CA LEU A 74 0.01 8.16 -2.71
C LEU A 74 -0.51 7.50 -1.44
N LEU A 75 -1.56 6.67 -1.53
CA LEU A 75 -2.08 5.90 -0.41
C LEU A 75 -1.04 4.92 0.13
N PHE A 76 -0.30 4.24 -0.76
CA PHE A 76 0.76 3.32 -0.34
C PHE A 76 1.88 4.05 0.42
N LEU A 77 2.34 5.20 -0.10
CA LEU A 77 3.34 6.03 0.60
C LEU A 77 2.84 6.51 1.97
N LEU A 78 1.58 6.96 2.04
CA LEU A 78 0.96 7.37 3.29
C LEU A 78 0.98 6.24 4.33
N LEU A 79 0.56 5.04 3.94
CA LEU A 79 0.51 3.89 4.85
C LEU A 79 1.89 3.48 5.36
N ASN A 80 2.93 3.58 4.52
CA ASN A 80 4.31 3.33 4.97
C ASN A 80 4.77 4.38 5.99
N SER A 81 4.47 5.66 5.77
CA SER A 81 4.75 6.73 6.74
C SER A 81 3.96 6.56 8.04
N ALA A 82 2.70 6.11 7.98
CA ALA A 82 1.87 5.82 9.16
C ALA A 82 2.48 4.73 10.04
N VAL A 83 2.98 3.66 9.43
CA VAL A 83 3.72 2.60 10.14
C VAL A 83 4.99 3.16 10.78
N ALA A 84 5.75 4.00 10.06
CA ALA A 84 6.98 4.60 10.60
C ALA A 84 6.71 5.48 11.83
N ARG A 85 5.65 6.30 11.80
CA ARG A 85 5.22 7.11 12.95
C ARG A 85 4.73 6.26 14.11
N SER A 86 3.96 5.22 13.82
CA SER A 86 3.47 4.28 14.83
C SER A 86 4.63 3.59 15.55
N VAL A 87 5.64 3.13 14.81
CA VAL A 87 6.82 2.49 15.42
C VAL A 87 7.68 3.50 16.18
N HIS A 88 7.86 4.71 15.67
CA HIS A 88 8.55 5.78 16.41
C HIS A 88 7.87 6.05 17.78
N PHE A 89 6.55 6.15 17.78
CA PHE A 89 5.77 6.42 18.99
C PHE A 89 5.76 5.25 19.98
N PHE A 90 5.43 4.05 19.51
CA PHE A 90 5.27 2.88 20.40
C PHE A 90 6.59 2.23 20.81
N ALA A 91 7.62 2.24 19.95
CA ALA A 91 8.91 1.64 20.24
C ALA A 91 9.97 2.65 20.71
N GLY A 92 9.67 3.96 20.74
CA GLY A 92 10.58 5.01 21.17
C GLY A 92 11.83 5.18 20.29
N ILE A 93 11.83 4.60 19.08
CA ILE A 93 12.98 4.61 18.16
C ILE A 93 13.01 5.94 17.43
N PRO A 94 14.11 6.71 17.39
CA PRO A 94 14.18 8.00 16.70
C PRO A 94 13.60 7.97 15.27
N TYR A 95 12.89 9.02 14.86
CA TYR A 95 12.33 9.12 13.50
C TYR A 95 13.43 9.53 12.50
N THR A 96 14.49 8.73 12.40
CA THR A 96 15.51 8.87 11.35
C THR A 96 15.46 7.66 10.43
N PRO A 97 15.56 7.84 9.10
CA PRO A 97 15.43 6.73 8.15
C PRO A 97 16.36 5.56 8.51
N GLU A 98 17.61 5.86 8.86
CA GLU A 98 18.64 4.86 9.17
C GLU A 98 18.31 4.01 10.39
N THR A 99 17.74 4.60 11.45
CA THR A 99 17.41 3.87 12.69
C THR A 99 16.14 3.05 12.54
N LEU A 100 15.14 3.59 11.83
CA LEU A 100 13.91 2.88 11.48
C LEU A 100 14.22 1.66 10.61
N TYR A 101 15.00 1.81 9.53
CA TYR A 101 15.29 0.68 8.64
C TYR A 101 16.09 -0.44 9.30
N ARG A 102 16.91 -0.14 10.30
CA ARG A 102 17.64 -1.15 11.10
C ARG A 102 16.77 -1.85 12.14
N SER A 103 15.58 -1.31 12.45
CA SER A 103 14.69 -1.87 13.46
C SER A 103 13.93 -3.10 12.94
N VAL A 104 14.08 -4.22 13.65
CA VAL A 104 13.30 -5.46 13.39
C VAL A 104 11.81 -5.19 13.55
N VAL A 105 11.41 -4.38 14.54
CA VAL A 105 10.01 -4.02 14.81
C VAL A 105 9.42 -3.24 13.62
N PHE A 106 10.17 -2.30 13.06
CA PHE A 106 9.73 -1.54 11.88
C PHE A 106 9.59 -2.44 10.64
N GLN A 107 10.58 -3.31 10.40
CA GLN A 107 10.55 -4.24 9.27
C GLN A 107 9.37 -5.22 9.36
N ALA A 108 9.08 -5.75 10.56
CA ALA A 108 7.96 -6.63 10.82
C ALA A 108 6.61 -5.91 10.65
N ALA A 109 6.48 -4.70 11.20
CA ALA A 109 5.26 -3.90 11.06
C ALA A 109 4.97 -3.55 9.58
N LEU A 110 6.00 -3.19 8.80
CA LEU A 110 5.86 -2.98 7.36
C LEU A 110 5.42 -4.25 6.63
N ALA A 111 6.03 -5.40 6.94
CA ALA A 111 5.67 -6.67 6.31
C ALA A 111 4.22 -7.06 6.61
N ALA A 112 3.77 -6.90 7.86
CA ALA A 112 2.38 -7.12 8.25
C ALA A 112 1.42 -6.19 7.50
N MET A 113 1.74 -4.89 7.44
CA MET A 113 0.93 -3.89 6.75
C MET A 113 0.82 -4.18 5.25
N TRP A 114 1.93 -4.52 4.58
CA TRP A 114 1.93 -4.88 3.17
C TRP A 114 1.17 -6.19 2.92
N GLY A 115 1.28 -7.18 3.82
CA GLY A 115 0.56 -8.45 3.73
C GLY A 115 -0.96 -8.26 3.80
N VAL A 116 -1.44 -7.50 4.79
CA VAL A 116 -2.87 -7.14 4.92
C VAL A 116 -3.34 -6.33 3.71
N GLY A 117 -2.53 -5.37 3.24
CA GLY A 117 -2.82 -4.58 2.05
C GLY A 117 -2.96 -5.45 0.79
N ALA A 118 -2.02 -6.37 0.57
CA ALA A 118 -2.04 -7.29 -0.56
C ALA A 118 -3.27 -8.21 -0.54
N LEU A 119 -3.64 -8.75 0.63
CA LEU A 119 -4.84 -9.55 0.79
C LEU A 119 -6.10 -8.73 0.50
N THR A 120 -6.19 -7.51 1.04
CA THR A 120 -7.34 -6.62 0.81
C THR A 120 -7.49 -6.29 -0.67
N ILE A 121 -6.38 -5.97 -1.36
CA ILE A 121 -6.37 -5.67 -2.80
C ILE A 121 -6.82 -6.88 -3.61
N THR A 122 -6.26 -8.07 -3.35
CA THR A 122 -6.62 -9.29 -4.10
C THR A 122 -8.08 -9.68 -3.88
N VAL A 123 -8.59 -9.67 -2.64
CA VAL A 123 -9.99 -9.97 -2.33
C VAL A 123 -10.94 -8.95 -2.98
N TRP A 124 -10.62 -7.66 -2.89
CA TRP A 124 -11.43 -6.61 -3.51
C TRP A 124 -11.43 -6.73 -5.04
N ALA A 125 -10.27 -7.04 -5.63
CA ALA A 125 -10.12 -7.24 -7.06
C ALA A 125 -10.95 -8.43 -7.57
N THR A 126 -10.96 -9.54 -6.83
CA THR A 126 -11.78 -10.73 -7.13
C THR A 126 -13.26 -10.39 -7.08
N ARG A 127 -13.72 -9.66 -6.06
CA ARG A 127 -15.10 -9.19 -5.96
C ARG A 127 -15.50 -8.22 -7.07
N ARG A 128 -14.56 -7.41 -7.57
CA ARG A 128 -14.79 -6.45 -8.67
C ARG A 128 -14.51 -7.03 -10.06
N GLY A 129 -14.05 -8.29 -10.16
CA GLY A 129 -13.67 -8.92 -11.43
C GLY A 129 -12.47 -8.26 -12.14
N SER A 130 -11.63 -7.50 -11.43
CA SER A 130 -10.54 -6.73 -12.04
C SER A 130 -9.22 -7.50 -12.04
N ARG A 131 -8.85 -8.08 -13.18
CA ARG A 131 -7.58 -8.83 -13.34
C ARG A 131 -6.35 -7.98 -13.04
N LEU A 132 -6.33 -6.73 -13.51
CA LEU A 132 -5.19 -5.84 -13.35
C LEU A 132 -4.93 -5.55 -11.86
N VAL A 133 -5.97 -5.20 -11.11
CA VAL A 133 -5.85 -4.92 -9.67
C VAL A 133 -5.50 -6.19 -8.89
N TRP A 134 -5.99 -7.35 -9.33
CA TRP A 134 -5.64 -8.63 -8.74
C TRP A 134 -4.15 -8.92 -8.87
N PHE A 135 -3.56 -8.72 -10.06
CA PHE A 135 -2.12 -8.90 -10.27
C PHE A 135 -1.28 -7.94 -9.44
N ILE A 136 -1.73 -6.69 -9.23
CA ILE A 136 -1.04 -5.74 -8.34
C ILE A 136 -1.00 -6.30 -6.90
N GLY A 137 -2.14 -6.78 -6.40
CA GLY A 137 -2.22 -7.37 -5.06
C GLY A 137 -1.37 -8.64 -4.94
N ALA A 138 -1.42 -9.52 -5.94
CA ALA A 138 -0.62 -10.74 -5.96
C ALA A 138 0.89 -10.44 -6.02
N ALA A 139 1.31 -9.45 -6.81
CA ALA A 139 2.71 -9.03 -6.88
C ALA A 139 3.18 -8.43 -5.54
N LEU A 140 2.35 -7.59 -4.90
CA LEU A 140 2.67 -7.04 -3.59
C LEU A 140 2.81 -8.15 -2.54
N LEU A 141 1.91 -9.14 -2.56
CA LEU A 141 2.01 -10.29 -1.67
C LEU A 141 3.28 -11.09 -1.92
N ALA A 142 3.59 -11.41 -3.18
CA ALA A 142 4.80 -12.15 -3.54
C ALA A 142 6.06 -11.41 -3.04
N MET A 143 6.09 -10.08 -3.17
CA MET A 143 7.18 -9.25 -2.64
C MET A 143 7.29 -9.37 -1.10
N VAL A 144 6.18 -9.34 -0.36
CA VAL A 144 6.17 -9.52 1.10
C VAL A 144 6.71 -10.89 1.50
N VAL A 145 6.23 -11.93 0.82
CA VAL A 145 6.68 -13.31 1.02
C VAL A 145 8.18 -13.43 0.83
N VAL A 146 8.71 -12.93 -0.29
CA VAL A 146 10.15 -12.94 -0.58
C VAL A 146 10.92 -12.18 0.49
N LYS A 147 10.42 -11.01 0.91
CA LYS A 147 11.05 -10.23 1.98
C LYS A 147 11.14 -11.01 3.29
N LEU A 148 10.04 -11.65 3.71
CA LEU A 148 10.00 -12.45 4.93
C LEU A 148 10.96 -13.65 4.85
N PHE A 149 11.04 -14.32 3.71
CA PHE A 149 12.02 -15.39 3.52
C PHE A 149 13.45 -14.91 3.63
N LEU A 150 13.80 -13.79 3.01
CA LEU A 150 15.17 -13.28 3.06
C LEU A 150 15.56 -12.93 4.50
N VAL A 151 14.64 -12.35 5.26
CA VAL A 151 14.81 -12.09 6.69
C VAL A 151 14.97 -13.41 7.46
N ASP A 152 14.08 -14.38 7.28
CA ASP A 152 14.12 -15.67 7.99
C ASP A 152 15.36 -16.51 7.64
N LEU A 153 15.79 -16.50 6.37
CA LEU A 153 16.99 -17.20 5.90
C LEU A 153 18.25 -16.62 6.54
N SER A 154 18.32 -15.29 6.69
CA SER A 154 19.48 -14.61 7.26
C SER A 154 19.62 -14.79 8.77
N SER A 155 18.53 -15.10 9.48
CA SER A 155 18.46 -15.04 10.94
C SER A 155 18.14 -16.36 11.65
N THR A 156 17.87 -17.45 10.92
CA THR A 156 17.34 -18.68 11.55
C THR A 156 17.93 -20.00 11.02
N GLY A 157 18.03 -21.00 11.90
CA GLY A 157 18.54 -22.35 11.61
C GLY A 157 17.67 -23.17 10.64
N THR A 158 18.20 -24.31 10.18
CA THR A 158 17.63 -25.15 9.10
C THR A 158 16.15 -25.51 9.29
N ILE A 159 15.72 -25.83 10.51
CA ILE A 159 14.32 -26.21 10.81
C ILE A 159 13.36 -25.03 10.62
N ALA A 160 13.74 -23.83 11.07
CA ALA A 160 12.90 -22.65 10.91
C ALA A 160 12.68 -22.29 9.44
N ARG A 161 13.69 -22.47 8.59
CA ARG A 161 13.56 -22.28 7.13
C ARG A 161 12.49 -23.21 6.53
N ILE A 162 12.46 -24.48 6.93
CA ILE A 162 11.45 -25.45 6.46
C ILE A 162 10.04 -24.99 6.86
N VAL A 163 9.86 -24.53 8.10
CA VAL A 163 8.57 -24.02 8.59
C VAL A 163 8.15 -22.77 7.81
N SER A 164 9.06 -21.81 7.58
CA SER A 164 8.77 -20.62 6.75
C SER A 164 8.35 -20.99 5.33
N PHE A 165 9.00 -22.01 4.72
CA PHE A 165 8.62 -22.52 3.40
C PHE A 165 7.19 -23.07 3.37
N LEU A 166 6.82 -23.82 4.41
CA LEU A 166 5.49 -24.41 4.52
C LEU A 166 4.43 -23.34 4.76
N VAL A 167 4.67 -22.38 5.67
CA VAL A 167 3.74 -21.27 5.96
C VAL A 167 3.44 -20.47 4.70
N VAL A 168 4.47 -20.13 3.92
CA VAL A 168 4.25 -19.43 2.65
C VAL A 168 3.50 -20.30 1.65
N GLY A 169 3.87 -21.57 1.50
CA GLY A 169 3.19 -22.48 0.58
C GLY A 169 1.69 -22.57 0.88
N VAL A 170 1.33 -22.67 2.17
CA VAL A 170 -0.05 -22.63 2.63
C VAL A 170 -0.70 -21.28 2.34
N LEU A 171 -0.01 -20.17 2.57
CA LEU A 171 -0.51 -18.83 2.26
C LEU A 171 -0.84 -18.68 0.76
N MET A 172 0.06 -19.13 -0.11
CA MET A 172 -0.13 -19.14 -1.57
C MET A 172 -1.32 -20.01 -1.96
N LEU A 173 -1.51 -21.15 -1.31
CA LEU A 173 -2.65 -22.04 -1.54
C LEU A 173 -3.98 -21.40 -1.12
N ILE A 174 -4.03 -20.80 0.06
CA ILE A 174 -5.21 -20.08 0.58
C ILE A 174 -5.62 -18.99 -0.41
N ILE A 175 -4.67 -18.23 -0.93
CA ILE A 175 -4.95 -17.15 -1.87
C ILE A 175 -5.38 -17.68 -3.23
N GLY A 176 -4.73 -18.73 -3.73
CA GLY A 176 -5.16 -19.41 -4.96
C GLY A 176 -6.58 -19.96 -4.85
N TYR A 177 -6.98 -20.43 -3.66
CA TYR A 177 -8.30 -20.97 -3.39
C TYR A 177 -9.37 -19.88 -3.22
N PHE A 178 -9.13 -18.87 -2.37
CA PHE A 178 -10.13 -17.83 -2.04
C PHE A 178 -10.16 -16.65 -3.01
N SER A 179 -9.11 -16.47 -3.81
CA SER A 179 -8.98 -15.34 -4.73
C SER A 179 -8.63 -15.83 -6.14
N PRO A 180 -9.46 -16.68 -6.76
CA PRO A 180 -9.19 -17.18 -8.10
C PRO A 180 -9.12 -16.01 -9.09
N LEU A 181 -8.19 -16.11 -10.03
CA LEU A 181 -7.99 -15.10 -11.07
C LEU A 181 -9.34 -14.82 -11.78
N PRO A 182 -9.82 -13.57 -11.82
CA PRO A 182 -11.08 -13.26 -12.47
C PRO A 182 -11.08 -13.75 -13.93
N PRO A 183 -12.15 -14.46 -14.37
CA PRO A 183 -12.20 -15.03 -15.71
C PRO A 183 -12.04 -13.93 -16.77
N LYS A 184 -11.34 -14.25 -17.86
CA LYS A 184 -11.23 -13.34 -19.01
C LYS A 184 -12.64 -13.12 -19.55
N ARG A 185 -13.06 -11.85 -19.72
CA ARG A 185 -14.33 -11.52 -20.38
C ARG A 185 -14.35 -12.29 -21.71
N LYS A 186 -15.34 -13.16 -21.90
CA LYS A 186 -15.53 -13.84 -23.18
C LYS A 186 -15.66 -12.74 -24.24
N GLU A 187 -14.69 -12.65 -25.14
CA GLU A 187 -14.92 -12.01 -26.41
C GLU A 187 -16.08 -12.78 -27.05
N ASP A 188 -17.15 -12.07 -27.37
CA ASP A 188 -18.25 -12.62 -28.14
C ASP A 188 -17.64 -13.13 -29.44
N VAL A 189 -17.49 -14.46 -29.52
CA VAL A 189 -17.23 -15.16 -30.77
C VAL A 189 -18.53 -15.03 -31.55
N VAL A 190 -18.62 -13.96 -32.33
CA VAL A 190 -19.61 -13.77 -33.39
C VAL A 190 -18.96 -14.21 -34.69
#